data_AF-A0A8J2HZ98-F1
#
_entry.id   AF-A0A8J2HZ98-F1
#
_cell.length_a   1.000
_cell.length_b   1.000
_cell.length_c   1.000
_cell.angle_alpha   90.00
_cell.angle_beta   90.00
_cell.angle_gamma   90.00
#
_symmetry.space_group_name_H-M   'P 1'
#
loop_
_entity.id
_entity.type
_entity.pdbx_description
1 polymer ?
#
loop_
_entity_poly.entity_id
_entity_poly.type
_entity_poly.pdbx_seq_one_letter_code
_entity_poly.pdbx_strand_id
1 'polypeptide(L)'
;MSAMRAFATRRAPFAFVQRAAFSQSIARTAGKESTLHSENRAEEVEKKKQEQLNKQKDGKGHWEEQLASDSESALKADRSETGKDTKQQIKELQEEAKKVNQ
;
A
#
# COMPACT_ATOMS: atom_id res chain seq x y z
N MET A 1 41.77 -3.68 -62.44
CA MET A 1 40.88 -4.66 -61.79
C MET A 1 40.35 -4.04 -60.50
N SER A 2 39.07 -3.69 -60.45
CA SER A 2 38.45 -2.99 -59.31
C SER A 2 37.82 -4.02 -58.37
N ALA A 3 38.28 -4.09 -57.13
CA ALA A 3 37.76 -5.02 -56.12
C ALA A 3 36.57 -4.37 -55.40
N MET A 4 35.35 -4.79 -55.72
CA MET A 4 34.17 -4.45 -54.92
C MET A 4 34.21 -5.26 -53.62
N ARG A 5 34.51 -4.61 -52.49
CA ARG A 5 34.29 -5.18 -51.15
C ARG A 5 32.81 -5.12 -50.85
N ALA A 6 32.14 -6.28 -50.88
CA ALA A 6 30.78 -6.43 -50.41
C ALA A 6 30.73 -6.26 -48.88
N PHE A 7 30.06 -5.21 -48.40
CA PHE A 7 29.70 -5.10 -46.99
C PHE A 7 28.55 -6.08 -46.72
N ALA A 8 28.86 -7.22 -46.10
CA ALA A 8 27.86 -8.15 -45.62
C ALA A 8 27.05 -7.48 -44.50
N THR A 9 25.84 -7.03 -44.81
CA THR A 9 24.87 -6.55 -43.81
C THR A 9 24.39 -7.76 -43.00
N ARG A 10 24.98 -7.98 -41.83
CA ARG A 10 24.47 -8.96 -40.87
C ARG A 10 23.08 -8.50 -40.42
N ARG A 11 22.02 -9.19 -40.87
CA ARG A 11 20.69 -9.09 -40.27
C ARG A 11 20.80 -9.57 -38.82
N ALA A 12 20.75 -8.63 -37.87
CA ALA A 12 20.61 -8.98 -36.47
C ALA A 12 19.24 -9.66 -36.26
N PRO A 13 19.15 -10.74 -35.48
CA PRO A 13 17.85 -11.31 -35.14
C PRO A 13 17.07 -10.26 -34.33
N PHE A 14 15.81 -10.03 -34.70
CA PHE A 14 14.86 -9.30 -33.86
C PHE A 14 14.73 -10.06 -32.53
N ALA A 15 15.47 -9.61 -31.51
CA ALA A 15 15.26 -10.06 -30.16
C ALA A 15 13.92 -9.49 -29.70
N PHE A 16 12.89 -10.33 -29.62
CA PHE A 16 11.69 -10.00 -28.86
C PHE A 16 12.11 -9.85 -27.39
N VAL A 17 12.33 -8.61 -26.96
CA VAL A 17 12.50 -8.29 -25.56
C VAL A 17 11.18 -8.64 -24.88
N GLN A 18 11.13 -9.76 -24.15
CA GLN A 18 10.03 -10.05 -23.25
C GLN A 18 9.99 -8.94 -22.20
N ARG A 19 9.15 -7.94 -22.43
CA ARG A 19 8.79 -6.97 -21.39
C ARG A 19 7.90 -7.72 -20.41
N ALA A 20 8.40 -7.97 -19.21
CA ALA A 20 7.55 -8.44 -18.11
C ALA A 20 6.40 -7.44 -17.97
N ALA A 21 5.17 -7.89 -18.20
CA ALA A 21 3.99 -7.07 -17.98
C ALA A 21 3.89 -6.80 -16.48
N PHE A 22 3.77 -5.53 -16.08
CA PHE A 22 3.48 -5.20 -14.69
C PHE A 22 2.12 -5.79 -14.33
N SER A 23 2.06 -6.57 -13.26
CA SER A 23 0.80 -7.10 -12.72
C SER A 23 -0.05 -5.92 -12.26
N GLN A 24 -1.13 -5.63 -12.98
CA GLN A 24 -2.11 -4.63 -12.56
C GLN A 24 -3.11 -5.31 -11.62
N SER A 25 -3.05 -4.98 -10.33
CA SER A 25 -4.09 -5.38 -9.38
C SER A 25 -5.32 -4.49 -9.54
N ILE A 26 -6.51 -5.06 -9.30
CA ILE A 26 -7.78 -4.31 -9.30
C ILE A 26 -7.72 -3.22 -8.24
N ALA A 27 -8.12 -2.00 -8.59
CA ALA A 27 -8.31 -0.92 -7.63
C ALA A 27 -9.48 -1.28 -6.69
N ARG A 28 -9.19 -1.55 -5.42
CA ARG A 28 -10.22 -1.77 -4.41
C ARG A 28 -10.64 -0.43 -3.80
N THR A 29 -11.93 -0.33 -3.45
CA THR A 29 -12.49 0.83 -2.76
C THR A 29 -11.69 1.09 -1.49
N ALA A 30 -11.09 2.28 -1.40
CA ALA A 30 -10.10 2.63 -0.41
C ALA A 30 -10.53 2.29 1.03
N GLY A 31 -9.70 1.52 1.73
CA GLY A 31 -9.85 1.23 3.16
C GLY A 31 -9.72 -0.24 3.53
N LYS A 32 -10.03 -0.51 4.79
CA LYS A 32 -9.95 -1.83 5.43
C LYS A 32 -11.06 -2.76 4.91
N GLU A 33 -10.69 -3.94 4.41
CA GLU A 33 -11.62 -4.90 3.79
C GLU A 33 -12.53 -5.54 4.86
N SER A 34 -12.06 -5.62 6.11
CA SER A 34 -12.87 -6.07 7.26
C SER A 34 -14.09 -5.18 7.57
N THR A 35 -14.17 -3.98 7.00
CA THR A 35 -15.27 -3.00 7.19
C THR A 35 -16.16 -2.85 5.95
N LEU A 36 -16.27 -3.91 5.14
CA LEU A 36 -17.19 -3.95 4.01
C LEU A 36 -18.65 -3.80 4.46
N HIS A 37 -19.47 -3.11 3.64
CA HIS A 37 -20.92 -2.90 3.81
C HIS A 37 -21.39 -1.84 4.82
N SER A 38 -20.60 -0.82 5.15
CA SER A 38 -21.16 0.38 5.80
C SER A 38 -21.65 1.40 4.77
N GLU A 39 -22.94 1.74 4.82
CA GLU A 39 -23.58 2.67 3.88
C GLU A 39 -22.97 4.08 3.93
N ASN A 40 -22.39 4.48 5.07
CA ASN A 40 -21.72 5.76 5.28
C ASN A 40 -20.17 5.71 5.15
N ARG A 41 -19.60 4.62 4.61
CA ARG A 41 -18.14 4.43 4.56
C ARG A 41 -17.42 5.56 3.83
N ALA A 42 -17.98 6.03 2.72
CA ALA A 42 -17.35 7.05 1.89
C ALA A 42 -17.16 8.36 2.65
N GLU A 43 -18.17 8.78 3.42
CA GLU A 43 -18.12 9.99 4.24
C GLU A 43 -17.12 9.86 5.39
N GLU A 44 -17.08 8.70 6.05
CA GLU A 44 -16.10 8.43 7.12
C GLU A 44 -14.65 8.44 6.60
N VAL A 45 -14.42 7.87 5.42
CA VAL A 45 -13.09 7.85 4.78
C VAL A 45 -12.66 9.26 4.38
N GLU A 46 -13.54 10.05 3.77
CA GLU A 46 -13.22 11.44 3.43
C GLU A 46 -12.99 12.29 4.68
N LYS A 47 -13.77 12.09 5.75
CA LYS A 47 -13.53 12.78 7.03
C LYS A 47 -12.14 12.45 7.60
N LYS A 48 -11.78 11.17 7.68
CA LYS A 48 -10.46 10.73 8.19
C LYS A 48 -9.32 11.20 7.32
N LYS A 49 -9.50 11.22 6.00
CA LYS A 49 -8.53 11.79 5.06
C LYS A 49 -8.31 13.29 5.32
N GLN A 50 -9.38 14.06 5.52
CA GLN A 50 -9.25 15.49 5.84
C GLN A 50 -8.57 15.71 7.19
N GLU A 51 -8.93 14.93 8.21
CA GLU A 51 -8.25 14.98 9.51
C GLU A 51 -6.76 14.65 9.39
N GLN A 52 -6.39 13.64 8.59
CA GLN A 52 -4.99 13.29 8.37
C GLN A 52 -4.23 14.39 7.64
N LEU A 53 -4.83 15.02 6.62
CA LEU A 53 -4.22 16.16 5.92
C LEU A 53 -4.00 17.36 6.85
N ASN A 54 -4.94 17.62 7.76
CA ASN A 54 -4.79 18.67 8.76
C ASN A 54 -3.68 18.34 9.76
N LYS A 55 -3.67 17.13 10.32
CA LYS A 55 -2.59 16.65 11.21
C LYS A 55 -1.22 16.70 10.54
N GLN A 56 -1.14 16.41 9.24
CA GLN A 56 0.09 16.51 8.46
C GLN A 56 0.56 17.96 8.34
N LYS A 57 -0.35 18.90 8.07
CA LYS A 57 -0.04 20.34 8.06
C LYS A 57 0.46 20.84 9.42
N ASP A 58 -0.11 20.32 10.50
CA ASP A 58 0.29 20.63 11.88
C ASP A 58 1.59 19.94 12.34
N GLY A 59 2.24 19.17 11.46
CA GLY A 59 3.47 18.42 11.78
C GLY A 59 3.27 17.19 12.66
N LYS A 60 2.02 16.83 12.98
CA LYS A 60 1.63 15.65 13.77
C LYS A 60 1.06 14.54 12.89
N GLY A 61 1.62 14.39 11.68
CA GLY A 61 1.21 13.36 10.74
C GLY A 61 1.36 11.97 11.36
N HIS A 62 0.24 11.25 11.49
CA HIS A 62 0.19 9.89 12.00
C HIS A 62 -0.31 8.96 10.91
N TRP A 63 0.13 7.70 10.96
CA TRP A 63 -0.36 6.67 10.08
C TRP A 63 -1.71 6.16 10.59
N GLU A 64 -2.78 6.35 9.80
CA GLU A 64 -4.14 5.98 10.20
C GLU A 64 -4.49 4.59 9.66
N GLU A 65 -4.59 3.61 10.55
CA GLU A 65 -4.87 2.20 10.22
C GLU A 65 -6.22 2.03 9.50
N GLN A 66 -7.20 2.88 9.78
CA GLN A 66 -8.54 2.75 9.23
C GLN A 66 -8.63 3.12 7.73
N LEU A 67 -7.63 3.84 7.22
CA LEU A 67 -7.46 4.15 5.80
C LEU A 67 -6.60 3.12 5.08
N ALA A 68 -5.74 2.40 5.80
CA ALA A 68 -4.89 1.36 5.23
C ALA A 68 -5.71 0.10 4.86
N SER A 69 -5.21 -0.65 3.87
CA SER A 69 -5.72 -2.00 3.61
C SER A 69 -5.37 -2.94 4.78
N ASP A 70 -6.14 -4.02 4.96
CA ASP A 70 -5.82 -5.06 5.96
C ASP A 70 -4.39 -5.59 5.79
N SER A 71 -3.98 -5.84 4.56
CA SER A 71 -2.63 -6.32 4.24
C SER A 71 -1.53 -5.31 4.59
N GLU A 72 -1.78 -4.02 4.34
CA GLU A 72 -0.87 -2.94 4.70
C GLU A 72 -0.79 -2.76 6.21
N SER A 73 -1.91 -2.94 6.91
CA SER A 73 -1.97 -2.81 8.37
C SER A 73 -1.17 -3.89 9.08
N ALA A 74 -1.24 -5.14 8.61
CA ALA A 74 -0.45 -6.24 9.15
C ALA A 74 1.06 -5.97 8.96
N LEU A 75 1.48 -5.56 7.77
CA LEU A 75 2.88 -5.24 7.49
C LEU A 75 3.39 -4.04 8.31
N LYS A 76 2.54 -3.04 8.53
CA LYS A 76 2.89 -1.85 9.32
C LYS A 76 2.96 -2.14 10.81
N ALA A 77 2.07 -3.00 11.31
CA ALA A 77 2.12 -3.51 12.68
C ALA A 77 3.41 -4.32 12.91
N ASP A 78 3.76 -5.23 12.00
CA ASP A 78 4.99 -6.03 12.08
C ASP A 78 6.24 -5.14 12.13
N ARG A 79 6.25 -4.05 11.34
CA ARG A 79 7.36 -3.09 11.31
C ARG A 79 7.38 -2.14 12.51
N SER A 80 6.38 -2.19 13.39
CA SER A 80 6.21 -1.24 14.50
C SER A 80 6.15 0.24 14.05
N GLU A 81 5.81 0.50 12.79
CA GLU A 81 5.81 1.84 12.16
C GLU A 81 4.48 2.58 12.38
N THR A 82 3.62 2.08 13.28
CA THR A 82 2.31 2.65 13.57
C THR A 82 2.39 4.04 14.19
N GLY A 83 3.54 4.48 14.72
CA GLY A 83 3.68 5.80 15.36
C GLY A 83 2.92 5.96 16.69
N LYS A 84 2.41 4.86 17.25
CA LYS A 84 1.83 4.79 18.60
C LYS A 84 2.93 4.38 19.58
N ASP A 85 2.92 4.96 20.79
CA ASP A 85 3.85 4.56 21.84
C ASP A 85 3.59 3.08 22.21
N THR A 86 4.63 2.24 22.10
CA THR A 86 4.52 0.77 22.22
C THR A 86 3.86 0.34 23.52
N LYS A 87 4.05 1.11 24.61
CA LYS A 87 3.42 0.84 25.92
C LYS A 87 1.89 1.02 25.90
N GLN A 88 1.39 2.00 25.15
CA GLN A 88 -0.05 2.25 25.07
C GLN A 88 -0.73 1.17 24.24
N GLN A 89 -0.12 0.76 23.11
CA GLN A 89 -0.60 -0.36 22.30
C GLN A 89 -0.65 -1.68 23.07
N ILE A 90 0.41 -2.01 23.83
CA ILE A 90 0.43 -3.24 24.63
C ILE A 90 -0.71 -3.24 25.66
N LYS A 91 -1.01 -2.08 26.27
CA LYS A 91 -2.07 -1.97 27.26
C LYS A 91 -3.47 -2.17 26.64
N GLU A 92 -3.75 -1.55 25.48
CA GLU A 92 -5.00 -1.77 24.74
C GLU A 92 -5.17 -3.24 24.35
N LEU A 93 -4.12 -3.88 23.81
CA LEU A 93 -4.16 -5.30 23.45
C LEU A 93 -4.42 -6.21 24.66
N GLN A 94 -3.85 -5.88 25.82
CA GLN A 94 -4.12 -6.62 27.06
C GLN A 94 -5.56 -6.44 27.55
N GLU A 95 -6.17 -5.27 27.35
CA GLU A 95 -7.56 -5.01 27.72
C GLU A 95 -8.53 -5.72 26.76
N GLU A 96 -8.24 -5.75 25.45
CA GLU A 96 -9.02 -6.51 24.47
C GLU A 96 -8.92 -8.02 24.72
N ALA A 97 -7.73 -8.56 25.00
CA ALA A 97 -7.55 -9.98 25.32
C ALA A 97 -8.34 -10.41 26.57
N LYS A 98 -8.48 -9.52 27.57
CA LYS A 98 -9.30 -9.77 28.76
C LYS A 98 -10.79 -9.85 28.43
N LYS A 99 -11.29 -9.04 27.48
CA LYS A 99 -12.70 -9.04 27.07
C LYS A 99 -13.08 -10.28 26.26
N VAL A 100 -12.15 -10.85 25.51
CA VAL A 100 -12.38 -12.09 24.72
C VAL A 100 -12.37 -13.34 25.60
N ASN A 101 -11.63 -13.29 26.73
CA ASN A 101 -11.56 -14.39 27.71
C ASN A 101 -12.69 -14.37 28.76
N GLN A 102 -13.65 -13.44 28.64
CA GLN A 102 -14.78 -13.27 29.55
C GLN A 102 -16.08 -13.68 28.87
#